data_AF-A0A0Q4EAK8-F1
#
_entry.id   AF-A0A0Q4EAK8-F1
#
_cell.length_a   1.000
_cell.length_b   1.000
_cell.length_c   1.000
_cell.angle_alpha   90.00
_cell.angle_beta   90.00
_cell.angle_gamma   90.00
#
_symmetry.space_group_name_H-M   'P 1'
#
loop_
_entity.id
_entity.type
_entity.pdbx_description
1 polymer ?
#
loop_
_entity_poly.entity_id
_entity_poly.type
_entity_poly.pdbx_seq_one_letter_code
_entity_poly.pdbx_strand_id
1 'polypeptide(L)'
;MNRMNAYEGSLLHFFRSIHGNTVSADQFIVNHVIRVPNPKYPTEEELKTLKDFTDAAKLTKTLDIPSHLLDISRRKNNQNPFALAIIKTMIPDSDYVKRNSDGVLFSFKDILQVNYKKYNYELKGKEFIKSKNLAVISSFLHPEGETFEVSQDGSISNPDLLLTEGDFTKNKIENMLPLDYQLGD
;
A
#
# COMPACT_ATOMS: atom_id res chain seq x y z
N MET A 1 -14.91 17.87 8.51
CA MET A 1 -14.72 16.45 8.12
C MET A 1 -14.97 15.60 9.36
N ASN A 2 -15.76 14.52 9.27
CA ASN A 2 -16.12 13.68 10.43
C ASN A 2 -14.91 12.84 10.89
N ARG A 3 -14.49 12.92 12.16
CA ARG A 3 -13.36 12.13 12.73
C ARG A 3 -13.56 10.62 12.56
N MET A 4 -14.81 10.16 12.60
CA MET A 4 -15.16 8.76 12.33
C MET A 4 -14.78 8.33 10.90
N ASN A 5 -15.02 9.19 9.89
CA ASN A 5 -14.60 8.91 8.51
C ASN A 5 -13.07 8.94 8.36
N ALA A 6 -12.35 9.70 9.19
CA ALA A 6 -10.89 9.73 9.19
C ALA A 6 -10.30 8.47 9.83
N TYR A 7 -10.93 7.96 10.89
CA TYR A 7 -10.47 6.78 11.60
C TYR A 7 -10.76 5.48 10.83
N GLU A 8 -12.00 5.28 10.37
CA GLU A 8 -12.39 4.02 9.74
C GLU A 8 -11.57 3.73 8.48
N GLY A 9 -10.89 2.58 8.53
CA GLY A 9 -10.01 2.09 7.46
C GLY A 9 -8.67 2.83 7.34
N SER A 10 -8.29 3.63 8.34
CA SER A 10 -6.97 4.26 8.42
C SER A 10 -5.88 3.28 8.85
N LEU A 11 -4.62 3.69 8.69
CA LEU A 11 -3.47 2.94 9.21
C LEU A 11 -3.52 2.79 10.73
N LEU A 12 -3.98 3.83 11.43
CA LEU A 12 -4.18 3.82 12.88
C LEU A 12 -5.22 2.76 13.29
N HIS A 13 -6.36 2.71 12.59
CA HIS A 13 -7.40 1.70 12.82
C HIS A 13 -6.85 0.29 12.58
N PHE A 14 -6.08 0.11 11.50
CA PHE A 14 -5.47 -1.17 11.18
C PHE A 14 -4.52 -1.66 12.29
N PHE A 15 -3.62 -0.81 12.79
CA PHE A 15 -2.70 -1.20 13.86
C PHE A 15 -3.38 -1.45 15.20
N ARG A 16 -4.39 -0.66 15.55
CA ARG A 16 -5.21 -0.94 16.74
C ARG A 16 -5.95 -2.27 16.61
N SER A 17 -6.45 -2.61 15.42
CA SER A 17 -7.07 -3.91 15.17
C SER A 17 -6.07 -5.07 15.25
N ILE A 18 -4.82 -4.85 14.85
CA ILE A 18 -3.71 -5.81 15.06
C ILE A 18 -3.47 -6.01 16.56
N HIS A 19 -3.30 -4.93 17.32
CA HIS A 19 -3.08 -5.02 18.77
C HIS A 19 -4.25 -5.71 19.48
N GLY A 20 -5.48 -5.34 19.15
CA GLY A 20 -6.71 -5.87 19.75
C GLY A 20 -7.13 -7.25 19.28
N ASN A 21 -6.43 -7.86 18.31
CA ASN A 21 -6.82 -9.12 17.68
C ASN A 21 -8.23 -9.07 17.03
N THR A 22 -8.57 -7.94 16.42
CA THR A 22 -9.87 -7.68 15.80
C THR A 22 -9.79 -7.43 14.30
N VAL A 23 -8.65 -7.64 13.64
CA VAL A 23 -8.44 -7.33 12.20
C VAL A 23 -9.61 -7.76 11.31
N SER A 24 -10.03 -9.03 11.38
CA SER A 24 -11.15 -9.54 10.58
C SER A 24 -12.52 -9.05 11.07
N ALA A 25 -12.69 -8.87 12.39
CA ALA A 25 -13.93 -8.32 12.97
C ALA A 25 -14.15 -6.86 12.54
N ASP A 26 -13.06 -6.09 12.46
CA ASP A 26 -12.98 -4.73 11.95
C ASP A 26 -12.98 -4.68 10.42
N GLN A 27 -13.32 -5.77 9.74
CA GLN A 27 -13.55 -5.83 8.29
C GLN A 27 -12.31 -5.60 7.41
N PHE A 28 -11.11 -5.71 7.96
CA PHE A 28 -9.88 -5.71 7.17
C PHE A 28 -9.67 -7.08 6.50
N ILE A 29 -9.25 -7.03 5.24
CA ILE A 29 -8.85 -8.19 4.45
C ILE A 29 -7.40 -7.99 4.02
N VAL A 30 -6.53 -8.91 4.42
CA VAL A 30 -5.09 -8.84 4.11
C VAL A 30 -4.72 -9.91 3.09
N ASN A 31 -3.96 -9.50 2.06
CA ASN A 31 -3.41 -10.38 1.03
C ASN A 31 -1.89 -10.27 1.00
N HIS A 32 -1.21 -11.37 0.65
CA HIS A 32 0.23 -11.38 0.38
C HIS A 32 0.49 -11.10 -1.10
N VAL A 33 1.30 -10.09 -1.36
CA VAL A 33 1.66 -9.59 -2.68
C VAL A 33 3.17 -9.65 -2.87
N ILE A 34 3.60 -9.96 -4.09
CA ILE A 34 5.00 -9.90 -4.51
C ILE A 34 5.17 -8.95 -5.69
N ARG A 35 6.40 -8.47 -5.88
CA ARG A 35 6.82 -7.79 -7.11
C ARG A 35 7.25 -8.83 -8.13
N VAL A 36 6.64 -8.81 -9.31
CA VAL A 36 7.01 -9.64 -10.46
C VAL A 36 7.47 -8.76 -11.62
N PRO A 37 8.35 -9.24 -12.51
CA PRO A 37 8.69 -8.51 -13.73
C PRO A 37 7.44 -8.19 -14.54
N ASN A 38 7.32 -6.95 -15.00
CA ASN A 38 6.20 -6.53 -15.84
C ASN A 38 6.47 -6.97 -17.30
N PRO A 39 5.66 -7.87 -17.90
CA PRO A 39 5.87 -8.31 -19.28
C PRO A 39 5.70 -7.21 -20.32
N LYS A 40 5.08 -6.08 -19.96
CA LYS A 40 4.96 -4.91 -20.85
C LYS A 40 6.19 -4.01 -20.82
N TYR A 41 7.04 -4.14 -19.80
CA TYR A 41 8.29 -3.40 -19.71
C TYR A 41 9.33 -4.02 -20.64
N PRO A 42 10.22 -3.23 -21.27
CA PRO A 42 11.26 -3.78 -22.13
C PRO A 42 12.19 -4.76 -21.42
N THR A 43 12.57 -5.81 -22.14
CA THR A 43 13.55 -6.79 -21.68
C THR A 43 14.95 -6.17 -21.60
N GLU A 44 15.86 -6.81 -20.86
CA GLU A 44 17.24 -6.33 -20.77
C GLU A 44 17.95 -6.26 -22.14
N GLU A 45 17.64 -7.21 -23.03
CA GLU A 45 18.17 -7.24 -24.39
C GLU A 45 17.67 -6.06 -25.23
N GLU A 46 16.38 -5.71 -25.12
CA GLU A 46 15.79 -4.56 -25.78
C GLU A 46 16.36 -3.23 -25.24
N LEU A 47 16.55 -3.14 -23.92
CA LEU A 47 17.15 -1.98 -23.27
C LEU A 47 18.60 -1.78 -23.68
N LYS A 48 19.37 -2.88 -23.79
CA LYS A 48 20.75 -2.85 -24.28
C LYS A 48 20.79 -2.37 -25.73
N THR A 49 19.93 -2.93 -26.59
CA THR A 49 19.83 -2.51 -28.00
C THR A 49 19.50 -1.02 -28.13
N LEU A 50 18.56 -0.52 -27.32
CA LEU A 50 18.23 0.90 -27.28
C LEU A 50 19.42 1.75 -26.84
N LYS A 51 20.16 1.31 -25.81
CA LYS A 51 21.35 2.00 -25.32
C LYS A 51 22.44 2.08 -26.40
N ASP A 52 22.79 0.94 -27.00
CA ASP A 52 23.82 0.83 -28.03
C ASP A 52 23.50 1.73 -29.23
N PHE A 53 22.23 1.75 -29.66
CA PHE A 53 21.77 2.67 -30.71
C PHE A 53 21.90 4.13 -30.29
N THR A 54 21.45 4.51 -29.09
CA THR A 54 21.54 5.90 -28.63
C THR A 54 22.98 6.39 -28.53
N ASP A 55 23.91 5.52 -28.15
CA ASP A 55 25.33 5.87 -28.04
C ASP A 55 25.98 5.98 -29.43
N ALA A 56 25.63 5.10 -30.38
CA ALA A 56 26.07 5.20 -31.77
C ALA A 56 25.50 6.45 -32.47
N ALA A 57 24.21 6.75 -32.30
CA ALA A 57 23.54 7.89 -32.93
C ALA A 57 24.10 9.24 -32.44
N LYS A 58 24.53 9.33 -31.17
CA LYS A 58 25.25 10.52 -30.65
C LYS A 58 26.57 10.76 -31.39
N LEU A 59 27.28 9.68 -31.74
CA LEU A 59 28.56 9.75 -32.45
C LEU A 59 28.36 10.11 -33.93
N THR A 60 27.36 9.53 -34.59
CA THR A 60 27.11 9.70 -36.02
C THR A 60 26.18 10.87 -36.38
N LYS A 61 25.59 11.54 -35.37
CA LYS A 61 24.56 12.59 -35.53
C LYS A 61 23.36 12.15 -36.39
N THR A 62 23.03 10.85 -36.34
CA THR A 62 21.88 10.30 -37.06
C THR A 62 20.59 10.64 -36.33
N LEU A 63 19.63 11.24 -37.04
CA LEU A 63 18.34 11.69 -36.49
C LEU A 63 17.18 10.71 -36.72
N ASP A 64 17.35 9.73 -37.62
CA ASP A 64 16.29 8.78 -37.94
C ASP A 64 16.31 7.58 -36.98
N ILE A 65 15.25 7.43 -36.20
CA ILE A 65 15.13 6.38 -35.17
C ILE A 65 14.18 5.30 -35.69
N PRO A 66 14.64 4.05 -35.84
CA PRO A 66 13.80 2.92 -36.20
C PRO A 66 12.55 2.80 -35.30
N SER A 67 11.41 2.48 -35.91
CA SER A 67 10.11 2.38 -35.22
C SER A 67 10.10 1.41 -34.03
N HIS A 68 10.82 0.30 -34.12
CA HIS A 68 10.97 -0.66 -33.02
C HIS A 68 11.69 -0.06 -31.80
N LEU A 69 12.70 0.81 -32.02
CA LEU A 69 13.42 1.47 -30.93
C LEU A 69 12.58 2.58 -30.27
N LEU A 70 11.73 3.26 -31.05
CA LEU A 70 10.72 4.17 -30.52
C LEU A 70 9.71 3.45 -29.61
N ASP A 71 9.27 2.24 -30.00
CA ASP A 71 8.39 1.43 -29.16
C ASP A 71 9.06 1.04 -27.83
N ILE A 72 10.30 0.55 -27.87
CA ILE A 72 11.07 0.20 -26.67
C ILE A 72 11.20 1.42 -25.74
N SER A 73 11.59 2.58 -26.29
CA SER A 73 11.71 3.82 -25.53
C SER A 73 10.38 4.25 -24.89
N ARG A 74 9.27 4.17 -25.65
CA ARG A 74 7.92 4.46 -25.16
C ARG A 74 7.54 3.52 -24.01
N ARG A 75 7.76 2.21 -24.15
CA ARG A 75 7.46 1.22 -23.10
C ARG A 75 8.31 1.46 -21.87
N LYS A 76 9.61 1.74 -22.02
CA LYS A 76 10.51 2.08 -20.90
C LYS A 76 10.01 3.28 -20.10
N ASN A 77 9.49 4.31 -20.77
CA ASN A 77 9.04 5.53 -20.09
C ASN A 77 7.63 5.41 -19.48
N ASN A 78 6.77 4.56 -20.07
CA ASN A 78 5.35 4.48 -19.71
C ASN A 78 5.00 3.26 -18.85
N GLN A 79 5.90 2.28 -18.71
CA GLN A 79 5.66 1.07 -17.94
C GLN A 79 6.60 1.02 -16.74
N ASN A 80 6.10 0.56 -15.60
CA ASN A 80 6.95 0.23 -14.46
C ASN A 80 7.65 -1.12 -14.74
N PRO A 81 8.95 -1.29 -14.44
CA PRO A 81 9.66 -2.56 -14.56
C PRO A 81 9.03 -3.72 -13.78
N PHE A 82 8.28 -3.40 -12.72
CA PHE A 82 7.62 -4.40 -11.89
C PHE A 82 6.11 -4.19 -11.87
N ALA A 83 5.39 -5.30 -11.76
CA ALA A 83 3.97 -5.35 -11.46
C ALA A 83 3.76 -6.04 -10.10
N LEU A 84 2.64 -5.73 -9.44
CA LEU A 84 2.23 -6.42 -8.22
C LEU A 84 1.38 -7.63 -8.55
N ALA A 85 1.69 -8.77 -7.94
CA ALA A 85 0.93 -10.00 -8.07
C ALA A 85 0.50 -10.50 -6.69
N ILE A 86 -0.81 -10.74 -6.52
CA ILE A 86 -1.34 -11.39 -5.31
C ILE A 86 -1.02 -12.88 -5.41
N ILE A 87 -0.34 -13.42 -4.41
CA ILE A 87 0.00 -14.84 -4.33
C ILE A 87 -0.80 -15.60 -3.29
N LYS A 88 -1.31 -14.90 -2.26
CA LYS A 88 -2.25 -15.44 -1.28
C LYS A 88 -3.28 -14.39 -0.91
N THR A 89 -4.54 -14.79 -0.85
CA THR A 89 -5.66 -13.92 -0.47
C THR A 89 -6.17 -14.27 0.91
N MET A 90 -6.66 -13.28 1.66
CA MET A 90 -7.28 -13.47 2.98
C MET A 90 -6.37 -14.28 3.92
N ILE A 91 -5.10 -13.88 4.00
CA ILE A 91 -4.16 -14.54 4.91
C ILE A 91 -4.60 -14.27 6.36
N PRO A 92 -4.50 -15.26 7.26
CA PRO A 92 -4.82 -15.06 8.67
C PRO A 92 -3.80 -14.11 9.30
N ASP A 93 -4.19 -13.40 10.35
CA ASP A 93 -3.29 -12.48 11.03
C ASP A 93 -2.08 -13.16 11.68
N SER A 94 -2.20 -14.44 12.03
CA SER A 94 -1.06 -15.28 12.44
C SER A 94 0.07 -15.37 11.41
N ASP A 95 -0.19 -15.10 10.12
CA ASP A 95 0.85 -15.10 9.07
C ASP A 95 1.74 -13.85 9.12
N TYR A 96 1.29 -12.78 9.79
CA TYR A 96 2.00 -11.50 9.85
C TYR A 96 2.03 -10.83 11.23
N VAL A 97 1.43 -11.46 12.24
CA VAL A 97 1.39 -10.98 13.64
C VAL A 97 1.75 -12.12 14.59
N LYS A 98 2.64 -11.82 15.53
CA LYS A 98 2.92 -12.68 16.69
C LYS A 98 2.54 -11.94 17.96
N ARG A 99 1.66 -12.55 18.77
CA ARG A 99 1.23 -12.00 20.07
C ARG A 99 1.77 -12.88 21.18
N ASN A 100 2.43 -12.29 22.17
CA ASN A 100 2.93 -12.97 23.37
C ASN A 100 2.79 -12.06 24.60
N SER A 101 3.29 -12.52 25.75
CA SER A 101 3.34 -11.74 26.99
C SER A 101 4.13 -10.44 26.86
N ASP A 102 5.06 -10.40 25.91
CA ASP A 102 6.05 -9.33 25.76
C ASP A 102 5.56 -8.24 24.80
N GLY A 103 4.48 -8.49 24.05
CA GLY A 103 3.85 -7.51 23.17
C GLY A 103 3.22 -8.10 21.91
N VAL A 104 2.92 -7.20 20.97
CA VAL A 104 2.37 -7.53 19.65
C VAL A 104 3.40 -7.17 18.59
N LEU A 105 3.94 -8.18 17.92
CA LEU A 105 4.94 -8.03 16.87
C LEU A 105 4.30 -8.21 15.50
N PHE A 106 4.49 -7.23 14.62
CA PHE A 106 4.03 -7.21 13.24
C PHE A 106 5.23 -7.40 12.32
N SER A 107 5.26 -8.47 11.54
CA SER A 107 6.35 -8.76 10.60
C SER A 107 5.84 -9.61 9.47
N PHE A 108 6.28 -9.31 8.24
CA PHE A 108 5.85 -10.00 7.04
C PHE A 108 6.92 -9.88 5.96
N LYS A 109 6.85 -10.77 4.98
CA LYS A 109 7.74 -10.75 3.81
C LYS A 109 7.04 -10.06 2.64
N ASP A 110 7.83 -9.45 1.76
CA ASP A 110 7.38 -8.85 0.51
C ASP A 110 6.42 -7.67 0.72
N ILE A 111 5.13 -7.82 0.40
CA ILE A 111 4.14 -6.73 0.47
C ILE A 111 2.84 -7.28 1.06
N LEU A 112 2.21 -6.53 1.96
CA LEU A 112 0.81 -6.75 2.34
C LEU A 112 -0.08 -5.77 1.60
N GLN A 113 -1.09 -6.28 0.92
CA GLN A 113 -2.23 -5.48 0.49
C GLN A 113 -3.30 -5.56 1.58
N VAL A 114 -3.69 -4.40 2.10
CA VAL A 114 -4.74 -4.26 3.11
C VAL A 114 -5.95 -3.61 2.46
N ASN A 115 -7.05 -4.35 2.41
CA ASN A 115 -8.33 -3.87 1.91
C ASN A 115 -9.28 -3.62 3.08
N TYR A 116 -10.05 -2.54 3.00
CA TYR A 116 -11.06 -2.21 4.00
C TYR A 116 -12.39 -1.84 3.33
N LYS A 117 -13.47 -2.40 3.86
CA LYS A 117 -14.85 -2.10 3.44
C LYS A 117 -15.31 -0.83 4.14
N LYS A 118 -15.16 0.31 3.48
CA LYS A 118 -15.49 1.63 4.02
C LYS A 118 -16.93 2.02 3.75
N TYR A 119 -17.58 2.49 4.81
CA TYR A 119 -18.81 3.26 4.71
C TYR A 119 -18.50 4.71 5.04
N ASN A 120 -19.07 5.64 4.28
CA ASN A 120 -19.01 7.05 4.65
C ASN A 120 -20.17 7.37 5.58
N TYR A 121 -19.91 8.18 6.60
CA TYR A 121 -20.94 8.73 7.46
C TYR A 121 -21.16 10.20 7.14
N GLU A 122 -22.41 10.57 6.90
CA GLU A 122 -22.82 11.95 6.65
C GLU A 122 -23.57 12.49 7.87
N LEU A 123 -23.37 13.77 8.17
CA LEU A 123 -24.16 14.45 9.18
C LEU A 123 -25.48 14.92 8.53
N LYS A 124 -26.62 14.40 8.97
CA LYS A 124 -27.94 14.95 8.61
C LYS A 124 -28.61 15.47 9.87
N GLY A 125 -28.69 16.79 9.99
CA GLY A 125 -29.14 17.44 11.23
C GLY A 125 -28.15 17.18 12.37
N LYS A 126 -28.58 16.46 13.42
CA LYS A 126 -27.74 16.06 14.57
C LYS A 126 -27.32 14.59 14.54
N GLU A 127 -27.74 13.82 13.54
CA GLU A 127 -27.48 12.39 13.47
C GLU A 127 -26.42 12.06 12.41
N PHE A 128 -25.56 11.10 12.75
CA PHE A 128 -24.65 10.49 11.78
C PHE A 128 -25.36 9.37 11.05
N ILE A 129 -25.54 9.53 9.75
CA ILE A 129 -26.19 8.54 8.90
C ILE A 129 -25.12 7.82 8.10
N LYS A 130 -25.06 6.50 8.28
CA LYS A 130 -24.22 5.60 7.48
C LYS A 130 -24.73 5.57 6.04
N SER A 131 -23.86 5.87 5.09
CA SER A 131 -24.17 5.80 3.66
C SER A 131 -24.44 4.35 3.24
N LYS A 132 -25.31 4.19 2.23
CA LYS A 132 -25.60 2.88 1.63
C LYS A 132 -24.50 2.41 0.67
N ASN A 133 -23.66 3.32 0.21
CA ASN A 133 -22.63 3.04 -0.77
C ASN A 133 -21.38 2.52 -0.06
N LEU A 134 -21.08 1.24 -0.28
CA LEU A 134 -19.86 0.62 0.20
C LEU A 134 -18.73 0.89 -0.79
N ALA A 135 -17.63 1.46 -0.29
CA ALA A 135 -16.38 1.57 -1.03
C ALA A 135 -15.37 0.56 -0.49
N VAL A 136 -14.61 -0.08 -1.37
CA VAL A 136 -13.43 -0.84 -0.96
C VAL A 136 -12.22 0.05 -1.18
N ILE A 137 -11.52 0.36 -0.10
CA ILE A 137 -10.24 1.06 -0.16
C ILE A 137 -9.10 0.05 -0.04
N SER A 138 -7.98 0.37 -0.68
CA SER A 138 -6.82 -0.52 -0.75
C SER A 138 -5.55 0.25 -0.43
N SER A 139 -4.73 -0.36 0.42
CA SER A 139 -3.42 0.16 0.80
C SER A 139 -2.38 -0.94 0.67
N PHE A 140 -1.13 -0.56 0.46
CA PHE A 140 -0.01 -1.50 0.41
C PHE A 140 1.03 -1.13 1.46
N LEU A 141 1.56 -2.14 2.13
CA LEU A 141 2.61 -2.02 3.14
C LEU A 141 3.87 -2.73 2.64
N HIS A 142 5.00 -2.03 2.69
CA HIS A 142 6.30 -2.56 2.29
C HIS A 142 7.25 -2.48 3.48
N PRO A 143 7.77 -3.63 3.98
CA PRO A 143 8.70 -3.67 5.09
C PRO A 143 10.13 -3.58 4.57
N GLU A 144 10.99 -2.83 5.25
CA GLU A 144 12.43 -2.87 4.98
C GLU A 144 13.14 -4.02 5.72
N GLY A 145 12.52 -5.20 5.74
CA GLY A 145 13.05 -6.42 6.36
C GLY A 145 12.96 -6.48 7.89
N GLU A 146 12.19 -5.59 8.50
CA GLU A 146 12.12 -5.42 9.96
C GLU A 146 10.90 -6.08 10.60
N THR A 147 10.93 -6.18 11.93
CA THR A 147 9.78 -6.50 12.79
C THR A 147 9.39 -5.24 13.56
N PHE A 148 8.10 -4.95 13.57
CA PHE A 148 7.55 -3.77 14.21
C PHE A 148 6.81 -4.17 15.49
N GLU A 149 7.11 -3.55 16.62
CA GLU A 149 6.26 -3.64 17.79
C GLU A 149 5.05 -2.72 17.60
N VAL A 150 3.85 -3.25 17.80
CA VAL A 150 2.59 -2.51 17.68
C VAL A 150 2.09 -2.18 19.07
N SER A 151 1.94 -0.90 19.37
CA SER A 151 1.42 -0.39 20.63
C SER A 151 -0.11 -0.37 20.65
N GLN A 152 -0.70 -0.33 21.85
CA GLN A 152 -2.15 -0.25 22.04
C GLN A 152 -2.78 0.99 21.39
N ASP A 153 -2.07 2.11 21.36
CA ASP A 153 -2.53 3.35 20.73
C ASP A 153 -2.49 3.30 19.19
N GLY A 154 -1.91 2.24 18.60
CA GLY A 154 -1.76 2.05 17.16
C GLY A 154 -0.50 2.67 16.56
N SER A 155 0.45 3.11 17.40
CA SER A 155 1.81 3.41 16.98
C SER A 155 2.62 2.13 16.72
N ILE A 156 3.69 2.24 15.93
CA ILE A 156 4.65 1.16 15.70
C ILE A 156 6.08 1.62 15.98
N SER A 157 6.96 0.70 16.35
CA SER A 157 8.40 0.94 16.36
C SER A 157 8.91 1.23 14.94
N ASN A 158 9.97 2.04 14.79
CA ASN A 158 10.66 2.32 13.51
C ASN A 158 9.72 2.57 12.31
N PRO A 159 8.76 3.53 12.42
CA PRO A 159 7.73 3.73 11.40
C PRO A 159 8.27 4.20 10.05
N ASP A 160 9.49 4.71 10.00
CA ASP A 160 10.21 5.09 8.78
C ASP A 160 10.61 3.89 7.92
N LEU A 161 10.72 2.69 8.51
CA LEU A 161 11.05 1.44 7.84
C LEU A 161 9.82 0.67 7.32
N LEU A 162 8.63 1.25 7.48
CA LEU A 162 7.38 0.76 6.89
C LEU A 162 6.83 1.74 5.87
N LEU A 163 7.09 1.47 4.60
CA LEU A 163 6.55 2.28 3.51
C LEU A 163 5.08 1.94 3.29
N THR A 164 4.29 3.00 3.05
CA THR A 164 2.84 2.93 2.91
C THR A 164 2.43 3.52 1.56
N GLU A 165 1.59 2.81 0.82
CA GLU A 165 0.99 3.27 -0.44
C GLU A 165 -0.55 3.14 -0.38
N GLY A 166 -1.25 3.84 -1.27
CA GLY A 166 -2.71 3.79 -1.35
C GLY A 166 -3.42 4.61 -0.27
N ASP A 167 -4.60 4.16 0.18
CA ASP A 167 -5.47 4.96 1.05
C ASP A 167 -4.87 5.32 2.42
N PHE A 168 -3.94 4.51 2.94
CA PHE A 168 -3.21 4.83 4.18
C PHE A 168 -2.36 6.10 4.10
N THR A 169 -2.07 6.60 2.89
CA THR A 169 -1.30 7.85 2.70
C THR A 169 -2.16 9.11 2.68
N LYS A 170 -3.47 8.98 2.37
CA LYS A 170 -4.33 10.14 2.09
C LYS A 170 -4.65 10.99 3.33
N ASN A 171 -4.45 10.44 4.53
CA ASN A 171 -4.92 11.05 5.78
C ASN A 171 -3.81 11.63 6.67
N LYS A 172 -2.57 11.76 6.18
CA LYS A 172 -1.41 12.07 7.05
C LYS A 172 -1.34 13.50 7.59
N ILE A 173 -1.96 14.52 6.96
CA ILE A 173 -1.79 15.93 7.38
C ILE A 173 -3.12 16.59 7.75
N GLU A 174 -4.17 16.44 6.93
CA GLU A 174 -5.46 17.11 7.13
C GLU A 174 -6.36 16.45 8.19
N ASN A 175 -6.11 15.18 8.51
CA ASN A 175 -6.96 14.34 9.36
C ASN A 175 -6.16 13.68 10.49
N MET A 176 -5.06 14.29 10.94
CA MET A 176 -4.29 13.79 12.08
C MET A 176 -5.22 13.69 13.30
N LEU A 177 -5.49 12.46 13.71
CA LEU A 177 -6.22 12.15 14.92
C LEU A 177 -5.25 12.24 16.11
N PRO A 178 -5.70 12.75 17.26
CA PRO A 178 -4.90 12.65 18.47
C PRO A 178 -4.76 11.16 18.85
N LEU A 179 -3.65 10.81 19.50
CA LEU A 179 -3.28 9.42 19.81
C LEU A 179 -4.31 8.69 20.68
N ASP A 180 -5.10 9.43 21.44
CA ASP A 180 -6.13 8.96 22.37
C ASP A 180 -7.53 8.83 21.75
N TYR A 181 -7.74 9.21 20.48
CA TYR A 181 -9.07 9.19 19.85
C TYR A 181 -9.74 7.82 19.96
N GLN A 182 -11.00 7.76 20.39
CA GLN A 182 -11.81 6.54 20.37
C GLN A 182 -13.05 6.71 19.47
N LEU A 183 -13.50 5.60 18.87
CA LEU A 183 -14.73 5.61 18.09
C LEU A 183 -15.92 5.88 19.02
N GLY A 184 -16.56 7.03 18.88
CA GLY A 184 -17.68 7.46 19.73
C GLY A 184 -17.46 8.76 20.51
N ASP A 185 -16.23 9.32 20.47
CA ASP A 185 -15.92 10.67 20.97
C ASP A 185 -16.52 11.80 20.11
#